data_AF-A0A241XRQ4-F1
#
_entry.id   AF-A0A241XRQ4-F1
#
_cell.length_a   1.000
_cell.length_b   1.000
_cell.length_c   1.000
_cell.angle_alpha   90.00
_cell.angle_beta   90.00
_cell.angle_gamma   90.00
#
_symmetry.space_group_name_H-M   'P 1'
#
loop_
_entity.id
_entity.type
_entity.pdbx_description
1 polymer ?
#
loop_
_entity_poly.entity_id
_entity_poly.type
_entity_poly.pdbx_seq_one_letter_code
_entity_poly.pdbx_strand_id
1 'polypeptide(L)'
;MFKAVSASALRGIVVLGLALGLAACGHGTKSERLAQAVRAAMASGPSESAFDNLDEEFDQLAHECDRVLTIPSCQSPEFVEVKKWALNEMSGMLLAGAERGEAWAIRRLFSLGQGDVVTPALRQKAAVLILEAAKQDDASAAALLQAGRMYTNGVLTQQDFTLARASLEKAWQKGAVSAAGDLAALADVNQDSATAYLWAVRCVKPCSAGRTLEAYLEPLTPEEVTRIQKVARDHSVLTISYR
;
A
#
# COMPACT_ATOMS: atom_id res chain seq x y z
N MET A 1 -77.17 -17.06 -30.29
CA MET A 1 -77.25 -16.44 -31.63
C MET A 1 -76.66 -15.04 -31.54
N PHE A 2 -75.38 -14.86 -31.83
CA PHE A 2 -74.77 -13.53 -31.95
C PHE A 2 -74.23 -13.38 -33.38
N LYS A 3 -74.79 -12.41 -34.11
CA LYS A 3 -74.43 -12.05 -35.47
C LYS A 3 -73.06 -11.35 -35.47
N ALA A 4 -72.23 -11.75 -36.41
CA ALA A 4 -71.06 -11.01 -36.87
C ALA A 4 -71.47 -9.95 -37.92
N VAL A 5 -70.61 -8.93 -38.10
CA VAL A 5 -70.33 -8.04 -39.27
C VAL A 5 -69.52 -6.86 -38.68
N SER A 6 -68.43 -6.29 -39.19
CA SER A 6 -67.55 -6.44 -40.38
C SER A 6 -66.37 -5.46 -40.13
N ALA A 7 -65.10 -5.87 -40.13
CA ALA A 7 -64.10 -5.74 -41.20
C ALA A 7 -63.85 -4.33 -41.82
N SER A 8 -62.69 -3.76 -41.49
CA SER A 8 -61.79 -2.94 -42.35
C SER A 8 -60.47 -2.69 -41.58
N ALA A 9 -59.43 -3.49 -41.78
CA ALA A 9 -58.37 -3.36 -42.79
C ALA A 9 -57.58 -2.03 -42.73
N LEU A 10 -56.41 -2.01 -42.09
CA LEU A 10 -55.23 -1.28 -42.57
C LEU A 10 -53.93 -1.73 -41.88
N ARG A 11 -53.17 -2.52 -42.64
CA ARG A 11 -51.71 -2.49 -42.81
C ARG A 11 -50.81 -2.61 -41.56
N GLY A 12 -50.40 -3.86 -41.37
CA GLY A 12 -49.04 -4.33 -41.07
C GLY A 12 -47.96 -3.29 -40.79
N ILE A 13 -47.50 -3.31 -39.55
CA ILE A 13 -46.09 -3.12 -39.22
C ILE A 13 -45.66 -4.44 -38.57
N VAL A 14 -45.01 -5.30 -39.36
CA VAL A 14 -44.18 -6.36 -38.80
C VAL A 14 -43.04 -5.63 -38.10
N VAL A 15 -43.12 -5.56 -36.76
CA VAL A 15 -41.97 -5.22 -35.95
C VAL A 15 -40.98 -6.37 -36.16
N LEU A 16 -40.08 -6.21 -37.13
CA LEU A 16 -38.88 -7.02 -37.21
C LEU A 16 -38.10 -6.74 -35.93
N GLY A 17 -38.35 -7.58 -34.93
CA GLY A 17 -37.43 -7.77 -33.83
C GLY A 17 -36.11 -8.26 -34.43
N LEU A 18 -35.20 -7.33 -34.66
CA LEU A 18 -33.78 -7.62 -34.78
C LEU A 18 -33.27 -7.96 -33.38
N ALA A 19 -33.70 -9.12 -32.88
CA ALA A 19 -32.94 -9.88 -31.91
C ALA A 19 -31.75 -10.48 -32.65
N LEU A 20 -30.75 -9.63 -32.94
CA LEU A 20 -29.41 -10.10 -33.24
C LEU A 20 -28.80 -10.57 -31.92
N GLY A 21 -29.08 -11.83 -31.60
CA GLY A 21 -28.21 -12.61 -30.74
C GLY A 21 -26.85 -12.71 -31.40
N LEU A 22 -25.91 -11.92 -30.91
CA LEU A 22 -24.52 -12.34 -30.82
C LEU A 22 -24.17 -12.34 -29.34
N ALA A 23 -24.44 -13.48 -28.71
CA ALA A 23 -23.62 -13.94 -27.60
C ALA A 23 -22.21 -14.19 -28.17
N ALA A 24 -21.48 -13.11 -28.42
CA ALA A 24 -20.04 -13.15 -28.39
C ALA A 24 -19.69 -13.06 -26.91
N CYS A 25 -18.85 -13.98 -26.40
CA CYS A 25 -18.00 -13.67 -25.26
C CYS A 25 -16.99 -12.61 -25.73
N GLY A 26 -17.49 -11.43 -26.09
CA GLY A 26 -16.72 -10.27 -26.47
C GLY A 26 -16.48 -9.52 -25.17
N HIS A 27 -15.22 -9.45 -24.76
CA HIS A 27 -14.81 -8.46 -23.78
C HIS A 27 -15.38 -7.12 -24.27
N GLY A 28 -16.19 -6.45 -23.44
CA GLY A 28 -16.82 -5.17 -23.76
C GLY A 28 -15.80 -4.12 -24.20
N THR A 29 -16.25 -2.88 -24.45
CA THR A 29 -15.31 -1.78 -24.70
C THR A 29 -14.26 -1.70 -23.58
N LYS A 30 -13.07 -1.13 -23.85
CA LYS A 30 -12.04 -0.95 -22.81
C LYS A 30 -12.60 -0.26 -21.55
N SER A 31 -13.52 0.70 -21.74
CA SER A 31 -14.26 1.36 -20.67
C SER A 31 -15.16 0.40 -19.91
N GLU A 32 -15.93 -0.45 -20.59
CA GLU A 32 -16.80 -1.45 -19.95
C GLU A 32 -16.01 -2.49 -19.16
N ARG A 33 -14.89 -2.98 -19.71
CA ARG A 33 -13.98 -3.92 -19.02
C ARG A 33 -13.45 -3.30 -17.73
N LEU A 34 -12.88 -2.10 -17.80
CA LEU A 34 -12.36 -1.42 -16.62
C LEU A 34 -13.49 -1.14 -15.61
N ALA A 35 -14.65 -0.69 -16.08
CA ALA A 35 -15.80 -0.45 -15.21
C ALA A 35 -16.27 -1.74 -14.51
N GLN A 36 -16.23 -2.88 -15.19
CA GLN A 36 -16.55 -4.18 -14.58
C GLN A 36 -15.52 -4.56 -13.50
N ALA A 37 -14.23 -4.38 -13.78
CA ALA A 37 -13.16 -4.63 -12.81
C ALA A 37 -13.33 -3.76 -11.55
N VAL A 38 -13.64 -2.48 -11.71
CA VAL A 38 -13.90 -1.58 -10.57
C VAL A 38 -15.10 -2.05 -9.74
N ARG A 39 -16.22 -2.42 -10.37
CA ARG A 39 -17.39 -2.95 -9.64
C ARG A 39 -17.06 -4.24 -8.88
N ALA A 40 -16.27 -5.13 -9.48
CA ALA A 40 -15.85 -6.37 -8.84
C ALA A 40 -14.96 -6.10 -7.61
N ALA A 41 -14.05 -5.13 -7.72
CA ALA A 41 -13.19 -4.73 -6.61
C ALA A 41 -14.02 -4.09 -5.47
N MET A 42 -14.96 -3.21 -5.79
CA MET A 42 -15.89 -2.63 -4.80
C MET A 42 -16.74 -3.69 -4.10
N ALA A 43 -17.25 -4.68 -4.85
CA ALA A 43 -18.06 -5.76 -4.29
C ALA A 43 -17.26 -6.66 -3.32
N SER A 44 -15.94 -6.78 -3.54
CA SER A 44 -15.04 -7.57 -2.69
C SER A 44 -14.58 -6.83 -1.44
N GLY A 45 -14.75 -5.50 -1.39
CA GLY A 45 -14.25 -4.65 -0.32
C GLY A 45 -12.73 -4.38 -0.40
N PRO A 46 -12.23 -3.43 0.40
CA PRO A 46 -10.84 -2.99 0.34
C PRO A 46 -9.88 -4.06 0.87
N SER A 47 -9.12 -4.67 -0.04
CA SER A 47 -8.14 -5.72 0.25
C SER A 47 -6.98 -5.65 -0.74
N GLU A 48 -5.85 -6.29 -0.40
CA GLU A 48 -4.69 -6.43 -1.29
C GLU A 48 -5.09 -7.08 -2.63
N SER A 49 -5.84 -8.18 -2.59
CA SER A 49 -6.27 -8.87 -3.81
C SER A 49 -7.20 -8.01 -4.68
N ALA A 50 -8.14 -7.26 -4.09
CA ALA A 50 -8.99 -6.36 -4.87
C ALA A 50 -8.19 -5.23 -5.52
N PHE A 51 -7.20 -4.70 -4.80
CA PHE A 51 -6.28 -3.69 -5.33
C PHE A 51 -5.43 -4.27 -6.48
N ASP A 52 -4.77 -5.40 -6.26
CA ASP A 52 -3.86 -6.03 -7.22
C ASP A 52 -4.59 -6.45 -8.49
N ASN A 53 -5.80 -7.01 -8.39
CA ASN A 53 -6.61 -7.36 -9.55
C ASN A 53 -6.96 -6.12 -10.41
N LEU A 54 -7.25 -4.98 -9.77
CA LEU A 54 -7.56 -3.75 -10.48
C LEU A 54 -6.30 -3.08 -11.07
N ASP A 55 -5.17 -3.16 -10.36
CA ASP A 55 -3.85 -2.74 -10.84
C ASP A 55 -3.41 -3.54 -12.07
N GLU A 56 -3.63 -4.86 -12.07
CA GLU A 56 -3.33 -5.73 -13.21
C GLU A 56 -4.16 -5.37 -14.44
N GLU A 57 -5.46 -5.10 -14.28
CA GLU A 57 -6.31 -4.63 -15.37
C GLU A 57 -5.83 -3.28 -15.93
N PHE A 58 -5.33 -2.39 -15.07
CA PHE A 58 -4.69 -1.14 -15.50
C PHE A 58 -3.45 -1.38 -16.36
N ASP A 59 -2.56 -2.26 -15.92
CA ASP A 59 -1.34 -2.59 -16.66
C ASP A 59 -1.70 -3.22 -18.00
N GLN A 60 -2.62 -4.18 -18.04
CA GLN A 60 -3.07 -4.82 -19.28
C GLN A 60 -3.64 -3.78 -20.25
N LEU A 61 -4.50 -2.87 -19.78
CA LEU A 61 -5.07 -1.81 -20.60
C LEU A 61 -4.01 -0.83 -21.08
N ALA A 62 -3.03 -0.46 -20.25
CA ALA A 62 -1.92 0.42 -20.65
C ALA A 62 -1.13 -0.19 -21.82
N HIS A 63 -0.80 -1.48 -21.76
CA HIS A 63 -0.15 -2.19 -22.87
C HIS A 63 -1.00 -2.20 -24.14
N GLU A 64 -2.33 -2.29 -24.03
CA GLU A 64 -3.26 -2.19 -25.16
C GLU A 64 -3.41 -0.75 -25.70
N CYS A 65 -3.13 0.27 -24.90
CA CYS A 65 -3.18 1.68 -25.29
C CYS A 65 -1.88 2.13 -25.97
N ASP A 66 -0.73 1.57 -25.58
CA ASP A 66 0.59 1.93 -26.11
C ASP A 66 0.92 1.27 -27.46
N ARG A 67 0.12 0.29 -27.91
CA ARG A 67 0.29 -0.30 -29.24
C ARG A 67 -0.03 0.73 -30.34
N VAL A 68 0.99 1.01 -31.17
CA VAL A 68 1.15 2.06 -32.20
C VAL A 68 -0.01 2.28 -33.19
N LEU A 69 -1.07 1.46 -33.19
CA LEU A 69 -2.20 1.55 -34.13
C LEU A 69 -3.58 1.75 -33.47
N THR A 70 -3.69 1.95 -32.15
CA THR A 70 -4.98 2.04 -31.44
C THR A 70 -5.15 3.33 -30.63
N ILE A 71 -5.17 4.48 -31.29
CA ILE A 71 -5.17 5.80 -30.62
C ILE A 71 -6.56 6.38 -30.21
N PRO A 72 -7.75 5.98 -30.71
CA PRO A 72 -8.99 6.65 -30.27
C PRO A 72 -9.60 6.18 -28.94
N SER A 73 -9.45 4.90 -28.56
CA SER A 73 -10.28 4.31 -27.49
C SER A 73 -9.83 4.69 -26.07
N CYS A 74 -8.52 4.76 -25.82
CA CYS A 74 -7.97 5.11 -24.51
C CYS A 74 -7.91 6.62 -24.22
N GLN A 75 -8.22 7.44 -25.23
CA GLN A 75 -8.38 8.89 -25.09
C GLN A 75 -9.85 9.31 -25.13
N SER A 76 -10.77 8.34 -25.24
CA SER A 76 -12.19 8.65 -25.21
C SER A 76 -12.57 9.26 -23.85
N PRO A 77 -13.46 10.27 -23.83
CA PRO A 77 -13.91 10.87 -22.57
C PRO A 77 -14.47 9.84 -21.58
N GLU A 78 -15.16 8.83 -22.09
CA GLU A 78 -15.70 7.73 -21.30
C GLU A 78 -14.58 6.93 -20.60
N PHE A 79 -13.55 6.53 -21.34
CA PHE A 79 -12.44 5.77 -20.76
C PHE A 79 -11.68 6.59 -19.71
N VAL A 80 -11.49 7.89 -19.96
CA VAL A 80 -10.83 8.81 -19.01
C VAL A 80 -11.62 8.89 -17.69
N GLU A 81 -12.95 9.00 -17.75
CA GLU A 81 -13.78 9.03 -16.55
C GLU A 81 -13.75 7.70 -15.79
N VAL A 82 -13.80 6.56 -16.49
CA VAL A 82 -13.71 5.24 -15.84
C VAL A 82 -12.31 5.02 -15.24
N LYS A 83 -11.24 5.44 -15.92
CA LYS A 83 -9.87 5.43 -15.36
C LYS A 83 -9.79 6.26 -14.08
N LYS A 84 -10.35 7.47 -14.08
CA LYS A 84 -10.38 8.33 -12.88
C LYS A 84 -11.15 7.68 -11.72
N TRP A 85 -12.28 7.05 -12.02
CA TRP A 85 -13.04 6.30 -11.03
C TRP A 85 -12.22 5.16 -10.43
N ALA A 86 -11.59 4.33 -11.26
CA ALA A 86 -10.74 3.24 -10.81
C ALA A 86 -9.58 3.71 -9.92
N LEU A 87 -8.87 4.80 -10.30
CA LEU A 87 -7.81 5.39 -9.48
C LEU A 87 -8.31 5.87 -8.11
N ASN A 88 -9.52 6.45 -8.06
CA ASN A 88 -10.14 6.88 -6.81
C ASN A 88 -10.49 5.68 -5.91
N GLU A 89 -11.02 4.59 -6.47
CA GLU A 89 -11.30 3.37 -5.71
C GLU A 89 -10.01 2.75 -5.16
N MET A 90 -8.97 2.62 -5.97
CA MET A 90 -7.66 2.14 -5.53
C MET A 90 -7.07 3.01 -4.41
N SER A 91 -7.20 4.33 -4.53
CA SER A 91 -6.79 5.27 -3.48
C SER A 91 -7.59 5.05 -2.19
N GLY A 92 -8.90 4.82 -2.30
CA GLY A 92 -9.78 4.52 -1.17
C GLY A 92 -9.38 3.22 -0.47
N MET A 93 -9.05 2.17 -1.22
CA MET A 93 -8.58 0.89 -0.66
C MET A 93 -7.27 1.07 0.12
N LEU A 94 -6.33 1.84 -0.42
CA LEU A 94 -5.07 2.14 0.28
C LEU A 94 -5.29 2.92 1.57
N LEU A 95 -6.20 3.90 1.58
CA LEU A 95 -6.53 4.65 2.80
C LEU A 95 -7.21 3.75 3.83
N ALA A 96 -8.14 2.90 3.42
CA ALA A 96 -8.81 1.96 4.31
C ALA A 96 -7.82 0.94 4.92
N GLY A 97 -6.88 0.43 4.11
CA GLY A 97 -5.81 -0.43 4.62
C GLY A 97 -4.85 0.31 5.56
N ALA A 98 -4.51 1.57 5.26
CA ALA A 98 -3.68 2.42 6.10
C ALA A 98 -4.32 2.72 7.47
N GLU A 99 -5.62 2.99 7.49
CA GLU A 99 -6.42 3.19 8.72
C GLU A 99 -6.42 1.94 9.61
N ARG A 100 -6.46 0.74 9.00
CA ARG A 100 -6.35 -0.54 9.72
C ARG A 100 -4.91 -0.95 10.02
N GLY A 101 -3.92 -0.14 9.63
CA GLY A 101 -2.51 -0.45 9.79
C GLY A 101 -2.04 -1.67 8.98
N GLU A 102 -2.67 -2.00 7.87
CA GLU A 102 -2.37 -3.21 7.09
C GLU A 102 -1.05 -3.08 6.32
N ALA A 103 -0.23 -4.13 6.42
CA ALA A 103 1.13 -4.13 5.87
C ALA A 103 1.18 -3.93 4.34
N TRP A 104 0.22 -4.49 3.60
CA TRP A 104 0.17 -4.37 2.14
C TRP A 104 -0.07 -2.92 1.70
N ALA A 105 -1.02 -2.23 2.33
CA ALA A 105 -1.37 -0.85 1.99
C ALA A 105 -0.22 0.08 2.34
N ILE A 106 0.34 -0.06 3.55
CA ILE A 106 1.52 0.71 3.98
C ILE A 106 2.69 0.46 3.02
N ARG A 107 2.97 -0.79 2.65
CA ARG A 107 4.02 -1.11 1.68
C ARG A 107 3.80 -0.42 0.35
N ARG A 108 2.58 -0.46 -0.20
CA ARG A 108 2.26 0.15 -1.51
C ARG A 108 2.32 1.68 -1.46
N LEU A 109 1.91 2.29 -0.36
CA LEU A 109 1.96 3.74 -0.15
C LEU A 109 3.39 4.30 -0.04
N PHE A 110 4.34 3.48 0.45
CA PHE A 110 5.70 3.94 0.77
C PHE A 110 6.82 3.18 0.04
N SER A 111 6.50 2.30 -0.92
CA SER A 111 7.49 1.67 -1.81
C SER A 111 8.01 2.64 -2.87
N LEU A 112 9.25 2.40 -3.34
CA LEU A 112 9.84 3.12 -4.48
C LEU A 112 9.23 2.60 -5.79
N GLY A 113 8.81 3.51 -6.68
CA GLY A 113 8.05 3.20 -7.90
C GLY A 113 6.63 3.74 -7.79
N GLN A 114 6.44 4.99 -8.18
CA GLN A 114 5.15 5.68 -8.09
C GLN A 114 4.37 5.42 -9.37
N GLY A 115 3.34 4.59 -9.31
CA GLY A 115 2.28 4.57 -10.32
C GLY A 115 1.32 5.75 -10.15
N ASP A 116 0.42 5.96 -11.12
CA ASP A 116 -0.58 7.04 -11.13
C ASP A 116 -1.44 7.12 -9.85
N VAL A 117 -1.56 6.01 -9.10
CA VAL A 117 -2.38 5.89 -7.88
C VAL A 117 -1.77 6.63 -6.68
N VAL A 118 -0.45 6.47 -6.43
CA VAL A 118 0.17 6.91 -5.16
C VAL A 118 0.72 8.33 -5.29
N THR A 119 -0.17 9.30 -5.14
CA THR A 119 0.20 10.73 -5.17
C THR A 119 0.79 11.22 -3.84
N PRO A 120 1.57 12.32 -3.83
CA PRO A 120 2.03 12.95 -2.58
C PRO A 120 0.88 13.31 -1.62
N ALA A 121 -0.25 13.79 -2.15
CA ALA A 121 -1.43 14.12 -1.36
C ALA A 121 -2.06 12.87 -0.72
N LEU A 122 -2.10 11.74 -1.44
CA LEU A 122 -2.57 10.48 -0.89
C LEU A 122 -1.66 9.99 0.26
N ARG A 123 -0.34 10.07 0.07
CA ARG A 123 0.63 9.73 1.13
C ARG A 123 0.46 10.59 2.38
N GLN A 124 0.20 11.89 2.23
CA GLN A 124 -0.05 12.77 3.38
C GLN A 124 -1.30 12.35 4.16
N LYS A 125 -2.39 12.02 3.46
CA LYS A 125 -3.62 11.50 4.10
C LYS A 125 -3.35 10.17 4.80
N ALA A 126 -2.67 9.24 4.13
CA ALA A 126 -2.36 7.94 4.69
C ALA A 126 -1.43 8.03 5.91
N ALA A 127 -0.47 8.97 5.91
CA ALA A 127 0.41 9.21 7.05
C ALA A 127 -0.38 9.57 8.31
N VAL A 128 -1.38 10.45 8.20
CA VAL A 128 -2.26 10.79 9.34
C VAL A 128 -2.98 9.55 9.87
N LEU A 129 -3.53 8.72 8.98
CA LEU A 129 -4.22 7.49 9.36
C LEU A 129 -3.29 6.48 10.03
N ILE A 130 -2.08 6.29 9.50
CA ILE A 130 -1.08 5.35 10.05
C ILE A 130 -0.59 5.83 11.42
N LEU A 131 -0.36 7.14 11.59
CA LEU A 131 0.03 7.69 12.88
C LEU A 131 -1.06 7.52 13.93
N GLU A 132 -2.33 7.57 13.54
CA GLU A 132 -3.44 7.29 14.44
C GLU A 132 -3.56 5.79 14.75
N ALA A 133 -3.47 4.92 13.73
CA ALA A 133 -3.45 3.47 13.90
C ALA A 133 -2.31 3.02 14.82
N ALA A 134 -1.13 3.65 14.72
CA ALA A 134 0.03 3.34 15.56
C ALA A 134 -0.13 3.72 17.04
N LYS A 135 -1.09 4.57 17.40
CA LYS A 135 -1.39 4.93 18.80
C LYS A 135 -2.27 3.89 19.50
N GLN A 136 -2.96 3.04 18.75
CA GLN A 136 -3.84 2.01 19.31
C GLN A 136 -3.02 0.94 20.03
N ASP A 137 -3.59 0.34 21.09
CA ASP A 137 -2.90 -0.68 21.88
C ASP A 137 -2.60 -1.96 21.07
N ASP A 138 -3.50 -2.29 20.14
CA ASP A 138 -3.39 -3.45 19.23
C ASP A 138 -2.71 -3.11 17.89
N ALA A 139 -2.14 -1.91 17.74
CA ALA A 139 -1.48 -1.44 16.51
C ALA A 139 -0.59 -2.51 15.87
N SER A 140 -0.67 -2.62 14.54
CA SER A 140 0.11 -3.60 13.79
C SER A 140 1.61 -3.26 13.81
N ALA A 141 2.46 -4.27 13.63
CA ALA A 141 3.90 -4.07 13.51
C ALA A 141 4.26 -3.14 12.32
N ALA A 142 3.49 -3.19 11.24
CA ALA A 142 3.71 -2.36 10.05
C ALA A 142 3.36 -0.88 10.30
N ALA A 143 2.26 -0.61 10.99
CA ALA A 143 1.88 0.76 11.36
C ALA A 143 2.91 1.38 12.31
N LEU A 144 3.31 0.63 13.34
CA LEU A 144 4.34 1.06 14.30
C LEU A 144 5.69 1.31 13.64
N LEU A 145 6.12 0.41 12.75
CA LEU A 145 7.37 0.56 12.00
C LEU A 145 7.34 1.83 11.14
N GLN A 146 6.25 2.05 10.41
CA GLN A 146 6.15 3.21 9.52
C GLN A 146 6.00 4.51 10.30
N ALA A 147 5.25 4.52 11.41
CA ALA A 147 5.19 5.66 12.32
C ALA A 147 6.57 6.01 12.88
N GLY A 148 7.34 5.00 13.31
CA GLY A 148 8.72 5.15 13.75
C GLY A 148 9.58 5.88 12.73
N ARG A 149 9.54 5.45 11.46
CA ARG A 149 10.26 6.09 10.35
C ARG A 149 9.82 7.53 10.07
N MET A 150 8.51 7.79 10.13
CA MET A 150 7.96 9.14 9.93
C MET A 150 8.46 10.10 11.02
N TYR A 151 8.41 9.68 12.29
CA TYR A 151 8.95 10.45 13.40
C TYR A 151 10.48 10.61 13.37
N THR A 152 11.23 9.62 12.91
CA THR A 152 12.70 9.73 12.74
C THR A 152 13.06 10.80 11.71
N ASN A 153 12.40 10.78 10.54
CA ASN A 153 12.78 11.65 9.43
C ASN A 153 12.13 13.04 9.47
N GLY A 154 11.05 13.23 10.25
CA GLY A 154 10.25 14.45 10.20
C GLY A 154 9.57 14.66 8.84
N VAL A 155 9.29 13.57 8.12
CA VAL A 155 8.62 13.58 6.82
C VAL A 155 7.16 13.22 7.02
N LEU A 156 6.24 14.05 6.51
CA LEU A 156 4.78 13.96 6.68
C LEU A 156 4.28 14.21 8.13
N THR A 157 5.20 14.42 9.09
CA THR A 157 4.98 14.77 10.50
C THR A 157 6.16 15.57 11.04
N GLN A 158 6.06 16.16 12.24
CA GLN A 158 7.20 16.72 12.95
C GLN A 158 8.15 15.62 13.42
N GLN A 159 9.46 15.87 13.34
CA GLN A 159 10.48 14.95 13.86
C GLN A 159 10.35 14.84 15.39
N ASP A 160 10.33 13.60 15.89
CA ASP A 160 10.27 13.30 17.32
C ASP A 160 10.98 11.97 17.60
N PHE A 161 12.22 12.03 18.07
CA PHE A 161 13.02 10.84 18.35
C PHE A 161 12.50 10.00 19.53
N THR A 162 11.69 10.59 20.41
CA THR A 162 11.10 9.85 21.53
C THR A 162 9.97 8.97 21.02
N LEU A 163 9.05 9.55 20.24
CA LEU A 163 7.98 8.80 19.59
C LEU A 163 8.50 7.81 18.56
N ALA A 164 9.56 8.17 17.82
CA ALA A 164 10.22 7.27 16.89
C ALA A 164 10.70 6.00 17.58
N ARG A 165 11.51 6.15 18.65
CA ARG A 165 12.05 5.03 19.42
C ARG A 165 10.95 4.16 19.99
N ALA A 166 9.97 4.75 20.67
CA ALA A 166 8.87 4.02 21.27
C ALA A 166 8.07 3.21 20.24
N SER A 167 7.83 3.79 19.05
CA SER A 167 7.12 3.11 17.96
C SER A 167 7.94 1.94 17.40
N LEU A 168 9.24 2.14 17.16
CA LEU A 168 10.12 1.10 16.62
C LEU A 168 10.35 -0.05 17.62
N GLU A 169 10.50 0.25 18.91
CA GLU A 169 10.62 -0.75 19.97
C GLU A 169 9.36 -1.62 20.06
N LYS A 170 8.17 -1.01 20.00
CA LYS A 170 6.90 -1.75 19.93
C LYS A 170 6.79 -2.57 18.64
N ALA A 171 7.23 -2.03 17.50
CA ALA A 171 7.25 -2.78 16.24
C ALA A 171 8.15 -4.03 16.34
N TRP A 172 9.35 -3.88 16.93
CA TRP A 172 10.27 -4.97 17.20
C TRP A 172 9.64 -6.05 18.10
N GLN A 173 8.98 -5.65 19.19
CA GLN A 173 8.28 -6.58 20.08
C GLN A 173 7.17 -7.37 19.35
N LYS A 174 6.56 -6.78 18.32
CA LYS A 174 5.58 -7.43 17.46
C LYS A 174 6.20 -8.18 16.26
N GLY A 175 7.53 -8.32 16.22
CA GLY A 175 8.25 -9.13 15.24
C GLY A 175 8.70 -8.40 13.97
N ALA A 176 8.60 -7.07 13.89
CA ALA A 176 9.16 -6.32 12.77
C ALA A 176 10.70 -6.29 12.86
N VAL A 177 11.37 -7.28 12.26
CA VAL A 177 12.84 -7.41 12.31
C VAL A 177 13.56 -6.19 11.75
N SER A 178 12.98 -5.52 10.75
CA SER A 178 13.51 -4.26 10.19
C SER A 178 13.58 -3.11 11.19
N ALA A 179 12.78 -3.15 12.27
CA ALA A 179 12.82 -2.11 13.31
C ALA A 179 14.20 -2.05 14.01
N ALA A 180 14.93 -3.16 14.09
CA ALA A 180 16.29 -3.17 14.63
C ALA A 180 17.24 -2.29 13.81
N GLY A 181 17.14 -2.30 12.48
CA GLY A 181 17.95 -1.42 11.62
C GLY A 181 17.59 0.04 11.80
N ASP A 182 16.30 0.35 11.89
CA ASP A 182 15.82 1.72 12.13
C ASP A 182 16.20 2.23 13.54
N LEU A 183 16.21 1.36 14.55
CA LEU A 183 16.68 1.67 15.92
C LEU A 183 18.20 1.88 15.97
N ALA A 184 18.97 1.09 15.22
CA ALA A 184 20.40 1.26 15.10
C ALA A 184 20.74 2.63 14.49
N ALA A 185 20.06 3.00 13.40
CA ALA A 185 20.22 4.31 12.77
C ALA A 185 19.80 5.46 13.69
N LEU A 186 18.69 5.31 14.42
CA LEU A 186 18.23 6.32 15.38
C LEU A 186 19.22 6.53 16.53
N ALA A 187 19.82 5.46 17.05
CA ALA A 187 20.84 5.56 18.09
C ALA A 187 22.15 6.18 17.56
N ASP A 188 22.55 5.86 16.32
CA ASP A 188 23.73 6.45 15.66
C ASP A 188 23.56 7.97 15.51
N VAL A 189 22.38 8.44 15.09
CA VAL A 189 22.05 9.88 15.01
C VAL A 189 22.14 10.57 16.37
N ASN A 190 21.79 9.87 17.45
CA ASN A 190 21.90 10.37 18.82
C ASN A 190 23.29 10.17 19.45
N GLN A 191 24.28 9.71 18.67
CA GLN A 191 25.65 9.42 19.14
C GLN A 191 25.72 8.38 20.28
N ASP A 192 24.73 7.50 20.37
CA ASP A 192 24.74 6.35 21.29
C ASP A 192 25.26 5.11 20.56
N SER A 193 26.58 5.05 20.41
CA SER A 193 27.28 4.00 19.68
C SER A 193 27.00 2.59 20.23
N ALA A 194 26.80 2.48 21.54
CA ALA A 194 26.57 1.20 22.20
C ALA A 194 25.18 0.65 21.91
N THR A 195 24.15 1.50 22.02
CA THR A 195 22.78 1.14 21.65
C THR A 195 22.68 0.94 20.13
N ALA A 196 23.38 1.74 19.33
CA ALA A 196 23.43 1.57 17.88
C ALA A 196 23.99 0.19 17.51
N TYR A 197 25.13 -0.19 18.10
CA TYR A 197 25.74 -1.50 17.87
C TYR A 197 24.84 -2.65 18.37
N LEU A 198 24.20 -2.52 19.54
CA LEU A 198 23.26 -3.51 20.05
C LEU A 198 22.16 -3.82 19.02
N TRP A 199 21.52 -2.78 18.49
CA TRP A 199 20.46 -2.95 17.50
C TRP A 199 20.99 -3.42 16.14
N ALA A 200 22.17 -2.98 15.73
CA ALA A 200 22.82 -3.44 14.49
C ALA A 200 23.12 -4.95 14.53
N VAL A 201 23.58 -5.49 15.66
CA VAL A 201 23.81 -6.94 15.83
C VAL A 201 22.49 -7.74 15.76
N ARG A 202 21.38 -7.17 16.23
CA ARG A 202 20.04 -7.78 16.17
C ARG A 202 19.40 -7.71 14.77
N CYS A 203 19.91 -6.85 13.90
CA CYS A 203 19.43 -6.67 12.53
C CYS A 203 19.92 -7.81 11.61
N VAL A 204 19.28 -8.97 11.70
CA VAL A 204 19.54 -10.13 10.83
C VAL A 204 18.65 -10.05 9.59
N LYS A 205 19.15 -10.53 8.43
CA LYS A 205 18.41 -10.53 7.16
C LYS A 205 16.94 -10.99 7.36
N PRO A 206 15.95 -10.28 6.78
CA PRO A 206 16.06 -9.27 5.72
C PRO A 206 16.34 -7.82 6.19
N CYS A 207 16.72 -7.60 7.45
CA CYS A 207 17.04 -6.26 7.96
C CYS A 207 18.32 -5.65 7.34
N SER A 208 18.36 -4.33 7.22
CA SER A 208 19.55 -3.54 6.84
C SER A 208 19.76 -2.42 7.86
N ALA A 209 20.91 -2.38 8.51
CA ALA A 209 21.23 -1.38 9.54
C ALA A 209 21.70 -0.04 8.97
N GLY A 210 21.62 0.18 7.65
CA GLY A 210 22.07 1.42 7.00
C GLY A 210 23.59 1.59 6.90
N ARG A 211 24.36 0.99 7.82
CA ARG A 211 25.84 0.91 7.81
C ARG A 211 26.30 -0.54 7.92
N THR A 212 27.59 -0.78 7.69
CA THR A 212 28.22 -2.08 7.96
C THR A 212 28.39 -2.28 9.46
N LEU A 213 28.45 -3.54 9.91
CA LEU A 213 28.61 -3.83 11.33
C LEU A 213 29.95 -3.32 11.87
N GLU A 214 30.99 -3.34 11.05
CA GLU A 214 32.33 -2.85 11.37
C GLU A 214 32.32 -1.35 11.70
N ALA A 215 31.51 -0.57 11.00
CA ALA A 215 31.42 0.87 11.22
C ALA A 215 30.84 1.23 12.61
N TYR A 216 30.01 0.35 13.19
CA TYR A 216 29.50 0.50 14.55
C TYR A 216 30.51 0.11 15.64
N LEU A 217 31.59 -0.59 15.28
CA LEU A 217 32.63 -1.02 16.21
C LEU A 217 33.69 0.06 16.46
N GLU A 218 33.95 0.94 15.49
CA GLU A 218 34.99 1.98 15.57
C GLU A 218 35.00 2.79 16.88
N PRO A 219 33.85 3.24 17.42
CA PRO A 219 33.82 4.00 18.67
C PRO A 219 33.83 3.14 19.94
N LEU A 220 33.84 1.80 19.84
CA LEU A 220 33.68 0.88 20.98
C LEU A 220 34.97 0.14 21.33
N THR A 221 35.13 -0.16 22.62
CA THR A 221 36.20 -1.04 23.11
C THR A 221 35.85 -2.52 22.93
N PRO A 222 36.84 -3.43 22.86
CA PRO A 222 36.59 -4.87 22.78
C PRO A 222 35.74 -5.43 23.94
N GLU A 223 35.86 -4.85 25.13
CA GLU A 223 35.06 -5.24 26.30
C GLU A 223 33.58 -4.87 26.16
N GLU A 224 33.30 -3.65 25.68
CA GLU A 224 31.94 -3.20 25.39
C GLU A 224 31.30 -4.05 24.30
N VAL A 225 32.04 -4.32 23.22
CA VAL A 225 31.59 -5.19 22.12
C VAL A 225 31.19 -6.57 22.64
N THR A 226 32.05 -7.20 23.44
CA THR A 226 31.78 -8.52 24.01
C THR A 226 30.54 -8.51 24.91
N ARG A 227 30.38 -7.46 25.73
CA ARG A 227 29.22 -7.29 26.60
C ARG A 227 27.93 -7.12 25.79
N ILE A 228 27.95 -6.28 24.76
CA ILE A 228 26.80 -6.00 23.89
C ILE A 228 26.39 -7.27 23.13
N GLN A 229 27.35 -8.00 22.54
CA GLN A 229 27.07 -9.25 21.83
C GLN A 229 26.44 -10.32 22.74
N LYS A 230 26.82 -10.35 24.02
CA LYS A 230 26.23 -11.27 25.00
C LYS A 230 24.75 -10.97 25.23
N VAL A 231 24.37 -9.70 25.36
CA VAL A 231 22.98 -9.29 25.61
C VAL A 231 22.15 -9.16 24.34
N ALA A 232 22.77 -9.00 23.17
CA ALA A 232 22.09 -8.90 21.89
C ALA A 232 21.27 -10.16 21.54
N ARG A 233 21.60 -11.32 22.14
CA ARG A 233 20.85 -12.57 22.02
C ARG A 233 19.49 -12.54 22.71
N ASP A 234 19.29 -11.64 23.67
CA ASP A 234 17.98 -11.36 24.22
C ASP A 234 17.18 -10.55 23.19
N HIS A 235 15.93 -10.94 22.93
CA HIS A 235 15.05 -10.24 22.00
C HIS A 235 14.20 -9.17 22.69
N SER A 236 14.35 -8.98 24.00
CA SER A 236 13.69 -7.90 24.74
C SER A 236 14.24 -6.52 24.36
N VAL A 237 13.42 -5.49 24.57
CA VAL A 237 13.84 -4.09 24.40
C VAL A 237 14.81 -3.76 25.53
N LEU A 238 16.08 -3.56 25.18
CA LEU A 238 17.16 -3.25 26.09
C LEU A 238 17.79 -1.93 25.67
N THR A 239 18.07 -1.07 26.64
CA THR A 239 18.91 0.13 26.46
C THR A 239 20.21 -0.07 27.23
N ILE A 240 21.35 0.13 26.58
CA ILE A 240 22.64 0.05 27.26
C ILE A 240 22.95 1.42 27.87
N SER A 241 22.89 1.54 29.19
CA SER A 241 23.38 2.73 29.89
C SER A 241 24.73 2.42 30.52
N TYR A 242 25.78 3.15 30.12
CA TYR A 242 27.03 3.20 30.86
C TYR A 242 26.95 4.39 31.83
N ARG A 243 27.08 4.11 33.13
CA ARG A 243 27.44 5.13 34.13
C ARG A 243 28.96 5.18 34.24
#